data_AF-A0A330GAE2-F1
#
_entry.id   AF-A0A330GAE2-F1
#
_cell.length_a   1.000
_cell.length_b   1.000
_cell.length_c   1.000
_cell.angle_alpha   90.00
_cell.angle_beta   90.00
_cell.angle_gamma   90.00
#
_symmetry.space_group_name_H-M   'P 1'
#
loop_
_entity.id
_entity.type
_entity.pdbx_description
1 polymer ?
#
loop_
_entity_poly.entity_id
_entity_poly.type
_entity_poly.pdbx_seq_one_letter_code
_entity_poly.pdbx_strand_id
1 'polypeptide(L)' 'MANQSNVAPGYCVVQQPGTLDFQARQLFGNSRTEKSEYFMQLNQDTAWVKPGQILIVADTAEC' A
#
# COMPACT_ATOMS: atom_id res chain seq x y z
N MET A 1 -23.96 5.46 -10.56
CA MET A 1 -22.76 6.24 -10.91
C MET A 1 -21.71 5.86 -9.87
N ALA A 2 -20.78 4.98 -10.22
CA ALA A 2 -19.67 4.67 -9.30
C ALA A 2 -18.90 5.98 -9.13
N ASN A 3 -18.86 6.49 -7.91
CA ASN A 3 -18.03 7.63 -7.56
C ASN A 3 -16.58 7.16 -7.80
N GLN A 4 -16.06 7.44 -9.00
CA GLN A 4 -14.64 7.39 -9.28
C GLN A 4 -14.06 8.50 -8.42
N SER A 5 -13.83 8.17 -7.14
CA SER A 5 -12.87 8.88 -6.32
C SER A 5 -11.63 8.94 -7.20
N ASN A 6 -11.30 10.14 -7.66
CA ASN A 6 -10.10 10.44 -8.41
C ASN A 6 -8.94 10.24 -7.44
N VAL A 7 -8.66 8.98 -7.11
CA VAL A 7 -7.59 8.65 -6.19
C VAL A 7 -6.32 8.80 -7.00
N ALA A 8 -5.72 9.98 -6.93
CA ALA A 8 -4.36 10.15 -7.38
C ALA A 8 -3.51 9.10 -6.64
N PRO A 9 -2.72 8.28 -7.34
CA PRO A 9 -1.86 7.30 -6.68
C PRO A 9 -0.89 8.06 -5.78
N GLY A 10 -1.05 7.87 -4.47
CA GLY A 10 -0.05 8.25 -3.48
C GLY A 10 1.09 7.25 -3.49
N TYR A 11 2.16 7.59 -2.79
CA TYR A 11 3.27 6.68 -2.59
C TYR A 11 3.81 6.82 -1.18
N CYS A 12 4.33 5.71 -0.67
CA CYS A 12 4.94 5.67 0.65
C CYS A 12 6.37 5.19 0.55
N VAL A 13 7.25 5.87 1.26
CA VAL A 13 8.64 5.47 1.38
C VAL A 13 8.74 4.49 2.54
N VAL A 14 9.18 3.28 2.26
CA VAL A 14 9.35 2.24 3.25
C VAL A 14 10.39 2.70 4.28
N GLN A 15 10.03 2.66 5.56
CA GLN A 15 10.93 2.99 6.66
C GLN A 15 11.51 1.72 7.30
N GLN A 16 10.70 0.67 7.43
CA GLN A 16 11.09 -0.60 8.03
C GLN A 16 11.09 -1.71 6.96
N PRO A 17 12.15 -2.52 6.84
CA PRO A 17 12.16 -3.65 5.93
C PRO A 17 11.12 -4.69 6.36
N GLY A 18 10.58 -5.43 5.39
CA GLY A 18 9.62 -6.50 5.68
C GLY A 18 8.94 -7.05 4.45
N THR A 19 7.92 -7.88 4.67
CA THR A 19 7.04 -8.38 3.60
C THR A 19 6.02 -7.32 3.19
N LEU A 20 5.42 -7.50 2.01
CA LEU A 20 4.34 -6.62 1.58
C LEU A 20 3.11 -6.69 2.51
N ASP A 21 2.81 -7.86 3.07
CA ASP A 21 1.77 -8.04 4.10
C ASP A 21 2.07 -7.22 5.37
N PHE A 22 3.34 -7.18 5.79
CA PHE A 22 3.73 -6.35 6.93
C PHE A 22 3.46 -4.87 6.66
N GLN A 23 3.82 -4.37 5.48
CA GLN A 23 3.53 -2.99 5.08
C GLN A 23 2.02 -2.73 5.01
N ALA A 24 1.27 -3.65 4.41
CA ALA A 24 -0.19 -3.54 4.32
C ALA A 24 -0.83 -3.42 5.71
N ARG A 25 -0.33 -4.18 6.70
CA ARG A 25 -0.81 -4.09 8.09
C ARG A 25 -0.42 -2.79 8.78
N GLN A 26 0.75 -2.22 8.46
CA GLN A 26 1.15 -0.91 8.98
C GLN A 26 0.26 0.21 8.43
N LEU A 27 -0.13 0.11 7.15
CA LEU A 27 -0.92 1.15 6.47
C LEU A 27 -2.42 1.04 6.70
N PHE A 28 -2.97 -0.17 6.66
CA PHE A 28 -4.42 -0.42 6.69
C PHE A 28 -4.90 -1.12 7.96
N GLY A 29 -3.99 -1.39 8.90
CA GLY A 29 -4.28 -2.19 10.09
C GLY A 29 -4.44 -3.68 9.77
N ASN A 30 -4.85 -4.46 10.78
CA ASN A 30 -4.84 -5.92 10.69
C ASN A 30 -6.06 -6.53 9.95
N SER A 31 -6.88 -5.69 9.30
CA SER A 31 -8.08 -6.12 8.58
C SER A 31 -7.84 -6.15 7.08
N ARG A 32 -8.22 -7.25 6.41
CA ARG A 32 -8.22 -7.30 4.94
C ARG A 32 -9.34 -6.42 4.41
N THR A 33 -8.95 -5.32 3.78
CA THR A 33 -9.84 -4.38 3.13
C THR A 33 -9.58 -4.38 1.63
N GLU A 34 -10.52 -3.86 0.84
CA GLU A 34 -10.32 -3.69 -0.60
C GLU A 34 -9.05 -2.86 -0.90
N LYS A 35 -8.73 -1.88 -0.04
CA LYS A 35 -7.50 -1.07 -0.11
C LYS A 35 -6.23 -1.89 0.12
N SER A 36 -6.22 -2.77 1.12
CA SER A 36 -5.05 -3.62 1.39
C SER A 36 -4.83 -4.65 0.28
N GLU A 37 -5.89 -5.26 -0.25
CA GLU A 37 -5.78 -6.22 -1.35
C GLU A 37 -5.27 -5.52 -2.63
N TYR A 38 -5.79 -4.32 -2.93
CA TYR A 38 -5.33 -3.55 -4.08
C TYR A 38 -3.88 -3.07 -3.94
N PHE A 39 -3.46 -2.65 -2.74
CA PHE A 39 -2.06 -2.36 -2.43
C PHE A 39 -1.15 -3.59 -2.66
N MET A 40 -1.57 -4.77 -2.22
CA MET A 40 -0.82 -6.01 -2.42
C MET A 40 -0.68 -6.32 -3.92
N GLN A 41 -1.74 -6.11 -4.70
CA GLN A 41 -1.73 -6.33 -6.14
C GLN A 41 -0.84 -5.33 -6.90
N LEU A 42 -0.86 -4.05 -6.51
CA LEU A 42 -0.04 -3.00 -7.14
C LEU A 42 1.46 -3.23 -6.94
N ASN A 43 1.85 -3.83 -5.82
CA ASN A 43 3.25 -4.01 -5.44
C ASN A 43 3.68 -5.50 -5.44
N GLN A 44 2.91 -6.37 -6.11
CA GLN A 44 3.05 -7.83 -6.06
C GLN A 44 4.43 -8.35 -6.51
N ASP A 45 5.11 -7.61 -7.39
CA ASP A 45 6.47 -7.92 -7.84
C ASP A 45 7.53 -7.79 -6.74
N THR A 46 7.16 -7.23 -5.58
CA THR A 46 8.06 -7.04 -4.44
C THR A 46 7.68 -7.94 -3.26
N ALA A 47 8.28 -9.13 -3.19
CA ALA A 47 8.09 -10.04 -2.05
C ALA A 47 8.67 -9.49 -0.73
N TRP A 48 9.78 -8.73 -0.81
CA TRP A 48 10.48 -8.15 0.34
C TRP A 48 10.88 -6.70 0.05
N VAL A 49 10.45 -5.77 0.89
CA VAL A 49 10.70 -4.35 0.74
C VAL A 49 11.86 -3.87 1.61
N LYS A 50 12.59 -2.86 1.13
CA LYS A 50 13.75 -2.28 1.83
C LYS A 50 13.49 -0.82 2.17
N PRO A 51 14.12 -0.27 3.22
CA PRO A 51 14.04 1.15 3.52
C PRO A 51 14.44 2.02 2.33
N GLY A 52 13.70 3.10 2.10
CA GLY A 52 13.89 4.00 0.96
C GLY A 52 13.21 3.55 -0.34
N GLN A 53 12.66 2.33 -0.39
CA GLN A 53 11.85 1.87 -1.52
C GLN A 53 10.48 2.57 -1.51
N ILE A 54 9.98 2.90 -2.70
CA ILE A 54 8.66 3.50 -2.89
C ILE A 54 7.63 2.39 -3.13
N LEU A 55 6.52 2.43 -2.41
CA LEU A 55 5.34 1.59 -2.62
C LEU A 55 4.16 2.43 -3.06
N ILE A 56 3.42 1.94 -4.04
CA ILE A 56 2.25 2.64 -4.59
C ILE A 56 1.06 2.40 -3.67
N VAL A 57 0.37 3.49 -3.30
CA VAL A 57 -0.83 3.44 -2.48
C VAL A 57 -1.93 4.20 -3.21
N ALA A 58 -2.97 3.49 -3.61
CA ALA A 58 -4.11 4.06 -4.34
C ALA A 58 -5.22 4.56 -3.40
N ASP A 59 -4.85 5.03 -2.21
CA ASP A 59 -5.71 5.71 -1.25
C ASP A 59 -4.85 6.76 -0.55
N THR A 60 -5.29 8.02 -0.48
CA THR A 60 -4.53 9.10 0.18
C THR A 60 -4.55 8.98 1.70
N ALA A 61 -4.62 7.76 2.25
CA ALA A 61 -4.32 7.56 3.66
C ALA A 61 -2.88 7.99 3.85
N GLU A 62 -2.69 9.10 4.55
CA GLU A 62 -1.38 9.61 4.92
C GLU A 62 -0.59 8.45 5.54
N CYS A 63 0.46 8.04 4.84
CA CYS A 63 1.61 7.44 5.49
C CYS A 63 2.25 8.51 6.39
#